data_AF-A0A1V5Z4L2-F1
#
_entry.id   AF-A0A1V5Z4L2-F1
#
_cell.length_a   1.000
_cell.length_b   1.000
_cell.length_c   1.000
_cell.angle_alpha   90.00
_cell.angle_beta   90.00
_cell.angle_gamma   90.00
#
_symmetry.space_group_name_H-M   'P 1'
#
loop_
_entity.id
_entity.type
_entity.pdbx_description
1 polymer ?
#
loop_
_entity_poly.entity_id
_entity_poly.type
_entity_poly.pdbx_seq_one_letter_code
_entity_poly.pdbx_strand_id
1 'polypeptide(L)'
;MLYDNILATHAAAATLEAFSGEAVRQDWNLSAWQALQHSLPQRAQGTAPEMLKINAAHLQAWALMNKTQDSEVFSLLTISDKVARAREALRHRHRLPEGAVSSALIQFLSDSDGPADAHIRALALYTVTHCQCPLPAPVLDAMANQLEGIFSPAAFPVPVPWRDRDYVSKLMEEIPAATGPRERMLRHYDQNLAKRIYELTHDVRECKRSVQDFRLLSKQLGLAMAVKNGEDHHA
;
A
#
# COMPACT_ATOMS: atom_id res chain seq x y z
N MET A 1 -13.91 13.74 -4.91
CA MET A 1 -15.37 13.42 -4.91
C MET A 1 -15.78 12.44 -3.82
N LEU A 2 -15.34 11.16 -3.82
CA LEU A 2 -15.69 10.22 -2.73
C LEU A 2 -15.24 10.74 -1.36
N TYR A 3 -13.97 11.13 -1.26
CA TYR A 3 -13.37 11.70 -0.06
C TYR A 3 -14.07 12.98 0.44
N ASP A 4 -14.44 13.88 -0.49
CA ASP A 4 -15.13 15.14 -0.16
C ASP A 4 -16.56 14.89 0.33
N ASN A 5 -17.27 13.92 -0.26
CA ASN A 5 -18.60 13.51 0.21
C ASN A 5 -18.55 12.90 1.61
N ILE A 6 -17.52 12.12 1.91
CA ILE A 6 -17.32 11.53 3.23
C ILE A 6 -17.04 12.62 4.27
N LEU A 7 -16.16 13.58 3.95
CA LEU A 7 -15.91 14.72 4.82
C LEU A 7 -17.16 15.58 5.01
N ALA A 8 -17.94 15.84 3.97
CA ALA A 8 -19.19 16.59 4.06
C ALA A 8 -20.23 15.86 4.93
N THR A 9 -20.30 14.53 4.84
CA THR A 9 -21.22 13.71 5.64
C THR A 9 -20.82 13.72 7.11
N HIS A 10 -19.53 13.59 7.42
CA HIS A 10 -19.04 13.66 8.80
C HIS A 10 -19.12 15.07 9.37
N ALA A 11 -18.87 16.11 8.57
CA ALA A 11 -19.07 17.50 8.96
C ALA A 11 -20.55 17.77 9.27
N ALA A 12 -21.47 17.27 8.45
CA ALA A 12 -22.90 17.35 8.72
C ALA A 12 -23.27 16.60 10.01
N ALA A 13 -22.73 15.40 10.24
CA ALA A 13 -22.99 14.62 11.46
C ALA A 13 -22.48 15.32 12.73
N ALA A 14 -21.24 15.83 12.72
CA ALA A 14 -20.67 16.58 13.85
C ALA A 14 -21.42 17.90 14.11
N THR A 15 -21.89 18.57 13.05
CA THR A 15 -22.70 19.78 13.17
C THR A 15 -24.07 19.45 13.76
N LEU A 16 -24.71 18.37 13.32
CA LEU A 16 -26.00 17.90 13.87
C LEU A 16 -25.89 17.48 15.34
N GLU A 17 -24.79 16.82 15.73
CA GLU A 17 -24.52 16.46 17.12
C GLU A 17 -24.37 17.71 18.01
N ALA A 18 -23.71 18.76 17.50
CA ALA A 18 -23.59 20.04 18.19
C ALA A 18 -24.92 20.81 18.32
N PHE A 19 -25.89 20.59 17.41
CA PHE A 19 -27.22 21.19 17.46
C PHE A 19 -28.25 20.34 18.23
N SER A 20 -28.05 19.02 18.34
CA SER A 20 -28.91 18.14 19.12
C SER A 20 -28.50 18.19 20.59
N GLY A 21 -29.25 18.94 21.41
CA GLY A 21 -29.15 18.81 22.86
C GLY A 21 -29.30 17.34 23.30
N GLU A 22 -28.69 16.98 24.44
CA GLU A 22 -28.42 15.63 24.98
C GLU A 22 -29.55 14.57 24.91
N ALA A 23 -30.77 14.94 24.52
CA ALA A 23 -31.96 14.10 24.55
C ALA A 23 -32.20 13.21 23.32
N VAL A 24 -31.44 13.35 22.22
CA VAL A 24 -31.66 12.52 21.01
C VAL A 24 -30.35 11.90 20.52
N ARG A 25 -29.92 10.82 21.19
CA ARG A 25 -29.00 9.83 20.62
C ARG A 25 -29.73 9.03 19.52
N GLN A 26 -30.08 9.68 18.42
CA GLN A 26 -30.30 8.95 17.17
C GLN A 26 -28.94 8.40 16.72
N ASP A 27 -28.94 7.24 16.07
CA ASP A 27 -27.73 6.62 15.54
C ASP A 27 -27.25 7.40 14.30
N TRP A 28 -26.74 8.60 14.54
CA TRP A 28 -26.28 9.56 13.52
C TRP A 28 -25.15 8.96 12.68
N ASN A 29 -24.39 8.03 13.24
CA ASN A 29 -23.38 7.25 12.53
C ASN A 29 -23.99 6.36 11.46
N LEU A 30 -25.10 5.67 11.76
CA LEU A 30 -25.84 4.88 10.78
C LEU A 30 -26.44 5.75 9.68
N SER A 31 -27.03 6.89 10.05
CA SER A 31 -27.62 7.85 9.10
C SER A 31 -26.57 8.49 8.20
N ALA A 32 -25.41 8.88 8.74
CA ALA A 32 -24.26 9.37 7.99
C ALA A 32 -23.72 8.28 7.06
N TRP A 33 -23.58 7.05 7.55
CA TRP A 33 -23.14 5.91 6.75
C TRP A 33 -24.07 5.63 5.56
N GLN A 34 -25.38 5.66 5.81
CA GLN A 34 -26.41 5.52 4.76
C GLN A 34 -26.37 6.69 3.77
N ALA A 35 -26.33 7.94 4.26
CA ALA A 35 -26.24 9.13 3.41
C ALA A 35 -25.00 9.08 2.50
N LEU A 36 -23.84 8.69 3.05
CA LEU A 36 -22.63 8.48 2.29
C LEU A 36 -22.83 7.42 1.20
N GLN A 37 -23.32 6.23 1.57
CA GLN A 37 -23.52 5.12 0.65
C GLN A 37 -24.46 5.48 -0.50
N HIS A 38 -25.47 6.32 -0.26
CA HIS A 38 -26.45 6.77 -1.25
C HIS A 38 -26.05 8.05 -2.01
N SER A 39 -25.08 8.82 -1.52
CA SER A 39 -24.54 10.02 -2.18
C SER A 39 -23.55 9.73 -3.31
N LEU A 40 -23.15 8.46 -3.49
CA LEU A 40 -22.13 8.08 -4.47
C LEU A 40 -22.69 8.06 -5.89
N PRO A 41 -22.08 8.79 -6.86
CA PRO A 41 -22.51 8.76 -8.25
C PRO A 41 -22.56 7.35 -8.85
N GLN A 42 -21.70 6.44 -8.37
CA GLN A 42 -21.66 5.03 -8.80
C GLN A 42 -22.98 4.31 -8.52
N ARG A 43 -23.66 4.62 -7.40
CA ARG A 43 -24.98 4.06 -7.10
C ARG A 43 -26.06 4.58 -8.04
N ALA A 44 -26.01 5.85 -8.42
CA ALA A 44 -26.92 6.42 -9.42
C ALA A 44 -26.72 5.81 -10.82
N GLN A 45 -25.51 5.28 -11.09
CA GLN A 45 -25.16 4.54 -12.30
C GLN A 45 -25.45 3.02 -12.19
N GLY A 46 -26.14 2.56 -11.15
CA GLY A 46 -26.48 1.15 -10.95
C GLY A 46 -25.31 0.24 -10.60
N THR A 47 -24.14 0.81 -10.26
CA THR A 47 -22.93 0.05 -9.91
C THR A 47 -22.77 0.01 -8.40
N ALA A 48 -22.63 -1.18 -7.82
CA ALA A 48 -22.42 -1.32 -6.38
C ALA A 48 -21.01 -0.82 -6.01
N PRO A 49 -20.88 0.20 -5.15
CA PRO A 49 -19.58 0.69 -4.74
C PRO A 49 -18.86 -0.36 -3.88
N GLU A 50 -17.56 -0.54 -4.13
CA GLU A 50 -16.75 -1.54 -3.45
C GLU A 50 -16.61 -1.17 -1.96
N MET A 51 -17.19 -1.99 -1.08
CA MET A 51 -17.30 -1.70 0.36
C MET A 51 -15.93 -1.45 1.03
N LEU A 52 -14.89 -2.13 0.57
CA LEU A 52 -13.54 -1.96 1.09
C LEU A 52 -13.01 -0.53 0.85
N LYS A 53 -13.30 0.05 -0.33
CA LYS A 53 -12.92 1.42 -0.70
C LYS A 53 -13.71 2.45 0.10
N ILE A 54 -15.00 2.21 0.33
CA ILE A 54 -15.84 3.09 1.15
C ILE A 54 -15.34 3.08 2.60
N ASN A 55 -15.06 1.90 3.16
CA ASN A 55 -14.53 1.76 4.52
C ASN A 55 -13.17 2.45 4.68
N ALA A 56 -12.25 2.26 3.73
CA ALA A 56 -10.94 2.90 3.76
C ALA A 56 -11.06 4.44 3.71
N ALA A 57 -11.92 4.96 2.84
CA ALA A 57 -12.12 6.39 2.71
C ALA A 57 -12.85 7.00 3.93
N HIS A 58 -13.78 6.26 4.55
CA HIS A 58 -14.45 6.66 5.78
C HIS A 58 -13.52 6.75 6.98
N LEU A 59 -12.69 5.72 7.19
CA LEU A 59 -11.68 5.73 8.25
C LEU A 59 -10.68 6.86 8.07
N GLN A 60 -10.28 7.15 6.83
CA GLN A 60 -9.38 8.25 6.51
C GLN A 60 -10.02 9.61 6.85
N ALA A 61 -11.25 9.86 6.40
CA ALA A 61 -11.95 11.12 6.68
C ALA A 61 -12.28 11.31 8.18
N TRP A 62 -12.66 10.23 8.88
CA TRP A 62 -12.90 10.25 10.32
C TRP A 62 -11.62 10.57 11.11
N ALA A 63 -10.50 9.99 10.71
CA ALA A 63 -9.20 10.28 11.31
C ALA A 63 -8.72 11.72 11.03
N LEU A 64 -9.16 12.33 9.92
CA LEU A 64 -8.88 13.73 9.60
C LEU A 64 -9.75 14.71 10.38
N MET A 65 -11.03 14.42 10.59
CA MET A 65 -11.92 15.29 11.38
C MET A 65 -11.58 15.31 12.88
N ASN A 66 -11.10 14.18 13.41
CA ASN A 66 -10.84 14.04 14.85
C ASN A 66 -9.40 14.35 15.26
N LYS A 67 -8.58 14.92 14.37
CA LYS A 67 -7.19 15.27 14.67
C LYS A 67 -6.93 16.76 14.47
N THR A 68 -6.20 17.34 15.42
CA THR A 68 -5.70 18.70 15.31
C THR A 68 -4.80 18.83 14.07
N GLN A 69 -4.95 19.94 13.35
CA GLN A 69 -4.17 20.25 12.14
C GLN A 69 -2.65 20.18 12.37
N ASP A 70 -2.21 20.45 13.60
CA ASP A 70 -0.79 20.41 14.00
C ASP A 70 -0.26 19.00 14.31
N SER A 71 -1.09 17.95 14.24
CA SER A 71 -0.63 16.59 14.51
C SER A 71 0.13 15.98 13.31
N GLU A 72 1.23 15.27 13.58
CA GLU A 72 2.01 14.55 12.55
C GLU A 72 1.14 13.56 11.75
N VAL A 73 0.09 13.01 12.39
CA VAL A 73 -0.85 12.12 11.71
C VAL A 73 -1.78 12.88 10.76
N PHE A 74 -2.18 14.11 11.07
CA PHE A 74 -2.94 14.94 10.13
C PHE A 74 -2.10 15.22 8.88
N SER A 75 -0.83 15.62 9.06
CA SER A 75 0.12 15.82 7.96
C SER A 75 0.24 14.58 7.07
N LEU A 76 0.37 13.38 7.68
CA LEU A 76 0.42 12.12 6.95
C LEU A 76 -0.84 11.87 6.10
N LEU A 77 -2.03 12.15 6.65
CA LEU A 77 -3.30 11.89 5.97
C LEU A 77 -3.57 12.84 4.80
N THR A 78 -2.95 14.03 4.78
CA THR A 78 -3.08 15.00 3.68
C THR A 78 -2.26 14.66 2.44
N ILE A 79 -1.21 13.83 2.57
CA ILE A 79 -0.37 13.42 1.43
C ILE A 79 -1.22 12.58 0.48
N SER A 80 -1.54 13.09 -0.71
CA SER A 80 -2.43 12.38 -1.65
C SER A 80 -1.77 11.15 -2.29
N ASP A 81 -0.48 11.25 -2.63
CA ASP A 81 0.29 10.14 -3.20
C ASP A 81 0.53 9.05 -2.15
N LYS A 82 0.06 7.84 -2.44
CA LYS A 82 0.17 6.67 -1.56
C LYS A 82 1.63 6.26 -1.32
N VAL A 83 2.50 6.41 -2.32
CA VAL A 83 3.92 6.06 -2.21
C VAL A 83 4.62 7.06 -1.30
N ALA A 84 4.43 8.37 -1.52
CA ALA A 84 4.91 9.40 -0.62
C ALA A 84 4.38 9.23 0.81
N ARG A 85 3.09 8.90 0.97
CA ARG A 85 2.48 8.65 2.28
C ARG A 85 3.13 7.49 3.02
N ALA A 86 3.35 6.35 2.35
CA ALA A 86 4.04 5.21 2.97
C ALA A 86 5.50 5.52 3.32
N ARG A 87 6.22 6.25 2.47
CA ARG A 87 7.58 6.70 2.77
C ARG A 87 7.61 7.54 4.04
N GLU A 88 6.69 8.50 4.16
CA GLU A 88 6.65 9.37 5.33
C GLU A 88 6.20 8.64 6.60
N ALA A 89 5.26 7.71 6.48
CA ALA A 89 4.88 6.81 7.57
C ALA A 89 6.08 5.99 8.08
N LEU A 90 6.90 5.43 7.18
CA LEU A 90 8.10 4.66 7.54
C LEU A 90 9.20 5.55 8.15
N ARG A 91 9.34 6.79 7.66
CA ARG A 91 10.31 7.76 8.16
C ARG A 91 10.00 8.16 9.60
N HIS A 92 8.74 8.46 9.89
CA HIS A 92 8.28 8.93 11.20
C HIS A 92 7.64 7.83 12.06
N ARG A 93 7.84 6.55 11.70
CA ARG A 93 7.20 5.37 12.34
C ARG A 93 7.31 5.28 13.86
N HIS A 94 8.28 5.96 14.46
CA HIS A 94 8.54 5.95 15.90
C HIS A 94 7.85 7.10 16.66
N ARG A 95 7.45 8.16 15.95
CA ARG A 95 6.68 9.29 16.50
C ARG A 95 5.18 9.13 16.22
N LEU A 96 4.85 8.41 15.13
CA LEU A 96 3.48 8.13 14.74
C LEU A 96 2.88 6.95 15.53
N PRO A 97 1.56 6.99 15.85
CA PRO A 97 0.84 5.83 16.37
C PRO A 97 0.86 4.67 15.37
N GLU A 98 0.98 3.44 15.89
CA GLU A 98 1.03 2.20 15.08
C GLU A 98 -0.13 2.08 14.09
N GLY A 99 -1.34 2.48 14.50
CA GLY A 99 -2.52 2.46 13.63
C GLY A 99 -2.40 3.40 12.43
N ALA A 100 -1.74 4.54 12.57
CA ALA A 100 -1.52 5.49 11.48
C ALA A 100 -0.49 4.95 10.46
N VAL A 101 0.58 4.34 10.97
CA VAL A 101 1.60 3.69 10.13
C VAL A 101 0.97 2.51 9.38
N SER A 102 0.22 1.66 10.07
CA SER A 102 -0.48 0.50 9.49
C SER A 102 -1.46 0.94 8.40
N SER A 103 -2.26 1.97 8.67
CA SER A 103 -3.22 2.49 7.68
C SER A 103 -2.52 3.00 6.42
N ALA A 104 -1.44 3.75 6.56
CA ALA A 104 -0.67 4.25 5.42
C ALA A 104 -0.05 3.10 4.60
N LEU A 105 0.48 2.06 5.25
CA LEU A 105 1.05 0.89 4.59
C LEU A 105 -0.03 0.05 3.89
N ILE A 106 -1.18 -0.17 4.51
CA ILE A 106 -2.32 -0.86 3.89
C ILE A 106 -2.80 -0.09 2.66
N GLN A 107 -2.93 1.23 2.75
CA GLN A 107 -3.33 2.07 1.62
C GLN A 107 -2.29 2.05 0.49
N PHE A 108 -1.00 1.97 0.82
CA PHE A 108 0.06 1.79 -0.16
C PHE A 108 -0.03 0.45 -0.89
N LEU A 109 -0.42 -0.62 -0.18
CA LEU A 109 -0.69 -1.93 -0.77
C LEU A 109 -2.07 -2.01 -1.47
N SER A 110 -2.94 -1.02 -1.27
CA SER A 110 -4.32 -0.98 -1.80
C SER A 110 -4.43 -0.15 -3.09
N ASP A 111 -5.26 -0.64 -4.01
CA ASP A 111 -5.36 -0.23 -5.43
C ASP A 111 -4.02 -0.30 -6.17
N SER A 112 -3.96 -1.24 -7.10
CA SER A 112 -2.86 -1.36 -8.06
C SER A 112 -3.32 -0.81 -9.40
N ASP A 113 -2.49 0.02 -10.03
CA ASP A 113 -2.75 0.57 -11.37
C ASP A 113 -2.50 -0.49 -12.48
N GLY A 114 -2.21 -1.74 -12.09
CA GLY A 114 -2.01 -2.89 -12.96
C GLY A 114 -1.65 -4.16 -12.18
N PRO A 115 -1.68 -5.34 -12.85
CA PRO A 115 -1.45 -6.63 -12.19
C PRO A 115 -0.05 -6.78 -11.57
N ALA A 116 0.94 -6.01 -12.05
CA ALA A 116 2.30 -6.03 -11.54
C ALA A 116 2.52 -5.16 -10.30
N ASP A 117 1.79 -4.05 -10.17
CA ASP A 117 2.05 -3.01 -9.16
C ASP A 117 1.84 -3.53 -7.73
N ALA A 118 0.82 -4.37 -7.51
CA ALA A 118 0.61 -5.01 -6.20
C ALA A 118 1.79 -5.89 -5.77
N HIS A 119 2.33 -6.69 -6.70
CA HIS A 119 3.50 -7.54 -6.46
C HIS A 119 4.76 -6.70 -6.19
N ILE A 120 4.98 -5.66 -6.98
CA ILE A 120 6.11 -4.73 -6.82
C ILE A 120 6.10 -4.07 -5.44
N ARG A 121 4.95 -3.51 -5.03
CA ARG A 121 4.80 -2.79 -3.75
C ARG A 121 4.96 -3.72 -2.55
N ALA A 122 4.35 -4.90 -2.58
CA ALA A 122 4.47 -5.88 -1.52
C ALA A 122 5.92 -6.36 -1.36
N LEU A 123 6.60 -6.70 -2.46
CA LEU A 123 7.99 -7.12 -2.43
C LEU A 123 8.90 -5.99 -1.97
N ALA A 124 8.71 -4.77 -2.48
CA ALA A 124 9.50 -3.62 -2.07
C ALA A 124 9.38 -3.34 -0.56
N LEU A 125 8.16 -3.36 -0.03
CA LEU A 125 7.93 -3.20 1.41
C LEU A 125 8.60 -4.32 2.21
N TYR A 126 8.43 -5.58 1.80
CA TYR A 126 9.06 -6.74 2.44
C TYR A 126 10.58 -6.57 2.51
N THR A 127 11.23 -6.21 1.40
CA THR A 127 12.69 -6.10 1.33
C THR A 127 13.28 -5.10 2.33
N VAL A 128 12.53 -4.07 2.70
CA VAL A 128 13.02 -3.04 3.63
C VAL A 128 12.61 -3.33 5.08
N THR A 129 11.47 -3.99 5.31
CA THR A 129 10.94 -4.18 6.68
C THR A 129 11.30 -5.51 7.32
N HIS A 130 11.45 -6.60 6.56
CA HIS A 130 11.51 -7.98 7.09
C HIS A 130 12.52 -8.22 8.22
N CYS A 131 13.65 -7.51 8.25
CA CYS A 131 14.65 -7.62 9.32
C CYS A 131 14.69 -6.42 10.29
N GLN A 132 14.01 -5.31 9.98
CA GLN A 132 14.26 -4.02 10.62
C GLN A 132 13.01 -3.41 11.28
N CYS A 133 11.82 -3.87 10.90
CA CYS A 133 10.56 -3.32 11.39
C CYS A 133 9.53 -4.45 11.41
N PRO A 134 9.23 -5.05 12.58
CA PRO A 134 8.13 -6.00 12.68
C PRO A 134 6.85 -5.28 12.27
N LEU A 135 6.23 -5.76 11.19
CA LEU A 135 5.00 -5.18 10.67
C LEU A 135 3.80 -5.77 11.41
N PRO A 136 2.75 -4.97 11.68
CA PRO A 136 1.51 -5.48 12.28
C PRO A 136 0.84 -6.51 11.37
N ALA A 137 0.16 -7.49 11.99
CA ALA A 137 -0.47 -8.61 11.28
C ALA A 137 -1.34 -8.20 10.07
N PRO A 138 -2.18 -7.15 10.13
CA PRO A 138 -2.98 -6.74 8.97
C PRO A 138 -2.15 -6.30 7.75
N VAL A 139 -0.95 -5.74 7.99
CA VAL A 139 -0.03 -5.36 6.90
C VAL A 139 0.61 -6.60 6.29
N LEU A 140 0.98 -7.58 7.13
CA LEU A 140 1.51 -8.87 6.66
C LEU A 140 0.47 -9.63 5.85
N ASP A 141 -0.78 -9.67 6.30
CA ASP A 141 -1.89 -10.31 5.58
C ASP A 141 -2.15 -9.65 4.22
N ALA A 142 -2.09 -8.32 4.16
CA ALA A 142 -2.22 -7.57 2.92
C ALA A 142 -1.08 -7.88 1.91
N MET A 143 0.11 -8.24 2.40
CA MET A 143 1.26 -8.62 1.57
C MET A 143 1.23 -10.10 1.18
N ALA A 144 0.66 -10.97 2.01
CA ALA A 144 0.78 -12.42 1.92
C ALA A 144 0.40 -12.97 0.54
N ASN A 145 -0.79 -12.62 0.04
CA ASN A 145 -1.28 -13.06 -1.27
C ASN A 145 -0.34 -12.66 -2.42
N GLN A 146 0.30 -11.49 -2.31
CA GLN A 146 1.20 -10.99 -3.36
C GLN A 146 2.59 -11.62 -3.27
N LEU A 147 3.08 -11.88 -2.06
CA LEU A 147 4.38 -12.49 -1.83
C LEU A 147 4.38 -13.99 -2.07
N GLU A 148 3.27 -14.68 -1.80
CA GLU A 148 3.14 -16.12 -2.04
C GLU A 148 3.41 -16.45 -3.51
N GLY A 149 2.83 -15.69 -4.44
CA GLY A 149 3.08 -15.85 -5.88
C GLY A 149 4.51 -15.53 -6.32
N ILE A 150 5.30 -14.82 -5.51
CA ILE A 150 6.71 -14.50 -5.80
C ILE A 150 7.65 -15.53 -5.17
N PHE A 151 7.40 -15.94 -3.93
CA PHE A 151 8.28 -16.88 -3.22
C PHE A 151 7.99 -18.34 -3.55
N SER A 152 6.79 -18.65 -4.03
CA SER A 152 6.39 -19.96 -4.52
C SER A 152 6.00 -19.88 -6.00
N PRO A 153 6.95 -19.55 -6.92
CA PRO A 153 6.64 -19.47 -8.34
C PRO A 153 6.19 -20.84 -8.84
N ALA A 154 5.13 -20.87 -9.66
CA ALA A 154 4.71 -22.10 -10.29
C ALA A 154 5.83 -22.62 -11.21
N ALA A 155 5.99 -23.95 -11.33
CA ALA A 155 6.84 -24.49 -12.38
C ALA A 155 6.26 -24.05 -13.72
N PHE A 156 6.93 -23.13 -14.44
CA PHE A 156 6.44 -22.46 -15.66
C PHE A 156 5.51 -23.35 -16.48
N PRO A 157 4.18 -23.16 -16.39
CA PRO A 157 3.22 -24.08 -17.00
C PRO A 157 2.86 -23.70 -18.44
N VAL A 158 3.47 -22.66 -19.01
CA VAL A 158 3.09 -22.09 -20.32
C VAL A 158 4.17 -22.38 -21.36
N PRO A 159 3.80 -22.78 -22.60
CA PRO A 159 4.75 -22.84 -23.70
C PRO A 159 5.32 -21.43 -23.98
N VAL A 160 6.59 -21.24 -23.65
CA VAL A 160 7.32 -19.99 -23.85
C VAL A 160 7.54 -19.77 -25.36
N PRO A 161 7.09 -18.63 -25.93
CA PRO A 161 7.37 -18.27 -27.31
C PRO A 161 8.88 -18.29 -27.59
N TRP A 162 9.29 -18.73 -28.79
CA TRP A 162 10.71 -18.83 -29.16
C TRP A 162 11.49 -17.55 -28.91
N ARG A 163 10.89 -16.39 -29.20
CA ARG A 163 11.48 -15.05 -28.99
C ARG A 163 11.80 -14.72 -27.53
N ASP A 164 11.15 -15.38 -26.57
CA ASP A 164 11.24 -15.06 -25.14
C ASP A 164 12.05 -16.12 -24.37
N ARG A 165 12.46 -17.22 -25.03
CA ARG A 165 13.19 -18.34 -24.41
C ARG A 165 14.48 -17.90 -23.74
N ASP A 166 15.31 -17.12 -24.42
CA ASP A 166 16.59 -16.64 -23.86
C ASP A 166 16.39 -15.84 -22.58
N TYR A 167 15.29 -15.06 -22.51
CA TYR A 167 14.96 -14.29 -21.32
C TYR A 167 14.51 -15.20 -20.18
N VAL A 168 13.58 -16.12 -20.45
CA VAL A 168 13.07 -17.05 -19.43
C VAL A 168 14.19 -17.99 -18.92
N SER A 169 15.06 -18.48 -19.79
CA SER A 169 16.23 -19.29 -19.41
C SER A 169 17.14 -18.54 -18.42
N LYS A 170 17.41 -17.25 -18.64
CA LYS A 170 18.20 -16.42 -17.71
C LYS A 170 17.53 -16.23 -16.35
N LEU A 171 16.20 -16.25 -16.27
CA LEU A 171 15.49 -16.21 -14.98
C LEU A 171 15.65 -17.51 -14.18
N MET A 172 16.01 -18.61 -14.83
CA MET A 172 16.23 -19.92 -14.21
C MET A 172 17.70 -20.18 -13.87
N GLU A 173 18.62 -19.33 -14.31
CA GLU A 173 20.04 -19.45 -13.98
C GLU A 173 20.28 -19.27 -12.47
N GLU A 174 21.10 -20.16 -11.92
CA GLU A 174 21.54 -20.06 -10.54
C GLU A 174 22.42 -18.82 -10.34
N ILE A 175 22.19 -18.12 -9.22
CA ILE A 175 23.01 -16.96 -8.88
C ILE A 175 24.34 -17.45 -8.32
N PRO A 176 25.50 -17.00 -8.84
CA PRO A 176 26.80 -17.47 -8.41
C PRO A 176 27.00 -17.35 -6.90
N ALA A 177 27.54 -18.41 -6.28
CA ALA A 177 27.83 -18.45 -4.84
C ALA A 177 28.88 -17.43 -4.38
N ALA A 178 29.69 -16.89 -5.30
CA ALA A 178 30.62 -15.78 -5.03
C ALA A 178 29.90 -14.43 -4.77
N THR A 179 28.60 -14.33 -5.08
CA THR A 179 27.80 -13.13 -4.84
C THR A 179 27.53 -12.97 -3.35
N GLY A 180 27.74 -11.76 -2.80
CA GLY A 180 27.49 -11.47 -1.39
C GLY A 180 26.04 -11.77 -0.97
N PRO A 181 25.76 -12.10 0.31
CA PRO A 181 24.44 -12.59 0.74
C PRO A 181 23.28 -11.65 0.40
N ARG A 182 23.45 -10.34 0.63
CA ARG A 182 22.43 -9.33 0.34
C ARG A 182 22.17 -9.17 -1.17
N GLU A 183 23.21 -9.17 -1.97
CA GLU A 183 23.09 -9.04 -3.43
C GLU A 183 22.45 -10.30 -4.02
N ARG A 184 22.79 -11.48 -3.50
CA ARG A 184 22.17 -12.76 -3.88
C ARG A 184 20.66 -12.76 -3.58
N MET A 185 20.26 -12.30 -2.39
CA MET A 185 18.86 -12.16 -2.02
C MET A 185 18.11 -11.22 -2.98
N LEU A 186 18.66 -10.03 -3.27
CA LEU A 186 18.03 -9.08 -4.20
C LEU A 186 17.90 -9.64 -5.62
N ARG A 187 18.92 -10.35 -6.12
CA ARG A 187 18.85 -11.02 -7.43
C ARG A 187 17.80 -12.13 -7.46
N HIS A 188 17.64 -12.88 -6.37
CA HIS A 188 16.56 -13.87 -6.26
C HIS A 188 15.18 -13.20 -6.32
N TYR A 189 15.01 -12.07 -5.62
CA TYR A 189 13.77 -11.30 -5.67
C TYR A 189 13.49 -10.74 -7.06
N ASP A 190 14.51 -10.20 -7.75
CA ASP A 190 14.37 -9.75 -9.14
C ASP A 190 13.92 -10.90 -10.07
N GLN A 191 14.57 -12.06 -9.99
CA GLN A 191 14.25 -13.22 -10.81
C GLN A 191 12.82 -13.71 -10.55
N ASN A 192 12.42 -13.83 -9.29
CA ASN A 192 11.12 -14.33 -8.92
C ASN A 192 9.98 -13.35 -9.25
N LEU A 193 10.20 -12.06 -9.04
CA LEU A 193 9.26 -11.03 -9.48
C LEU A 193 9.07 -11.10 -10.99
N ALA A 194 10.18 -11.14 -11.75
CA ALA A 194 10.12 -11.23 -13.21
C ALA A 194 9.36 -12.48 -13.70
N LYS A 195 9.57 -13.64 -13.06
CA LYS A 195 8.81 -14.87 -13.36
C LYS A 195 7.31 -14.65 -13.14
N ARG A 196 6.93 -14.11 -11.97
CA ARG A 196 5.53 -13.87 -11.63
C ARG A 196 4.86 -12.89 -12.59
N ILE A 197 5.53 -11.79 -12.94
CA ILE A 197 4.99 -10.84 -13.90
C ILE A 197 4.87 -11.46 -15.29
N TYR A 198 5.84 -12.29 -15.71
CA TYR A 198 5.76 -12.98 -16.99
C TYR A 198 4.59 -13.96 -17.04
N GLU A 199 4.32 -14.72 -15.97
CA GLU A 199 3.14 -15.59 -15.86
C GLU A 199 1.82 -14.82 -16.06
N LEU A 200 1.74 -13.61 -15.52
CA LEU A 200 0.53 -12.78 -15.59
C LEU A 200 0.36 -12.08 -16.94
N THR A 201 1.45 -11.61 -17.53
CA THR A 201 1.41 -10.65 -18.65
C THR A 201 1.90 -11.22 -19.98
N HIS A 202 2.74 -12.26 -19.94
CA HIS A 202 3.45 -12.81 -21.09
C HIS A 202 4.25 -11.75 -21.88
N ASP A 203 4.70 -10.68 -21.20
CA ASP A 203 5.44 -9.57 -21.79
C ASP A 203 6.78 -9.34 -21.09
N VAL A 204 7.87 -9.64 -21.80
CA VAL A 204 9.25 -9.42 -21.33
C VAL A 204 9.53 -7.95 -21.01
N ARG A 205 8.90 -7.00 -21.73
CA ARG A 205 9.08 -5.57 -21.48
C ARG A 205 8.50 -5.19 -20.13
N GLU A 206 7.31 -5.71 -19.81
CA GLU A 206 6.65 -5.47 -18.54
C GLU A 206 7.43 -6.11 -17.37
N CYS A 207 8.03 -7.28 -17.57
CA CYS A 207 8.93 -7.88 -16.56
C CYS A 207 10.13 -6.99 -16.25
N LYS A 208 10.81 -6.49 -17.30
CA LYS A 208 12.00 -5.63 -17.14
C LYS A 208 11.64 -4.32 -16.45
N ARG A 209 10.51 -3.71 -16.84
CA ARG A 209 9.98 -2.50 -16.20
C ARG A 209 9.65 -2.74 -14.73
N SER A 210 8.93 -3.81 -14.42
CA SER A 210 8.54 -4.17 -13.05
C SER A 210 9.74 -4.37 -12.12
N VAL A 211 10.82 -4.99 -12.61
CA VAL A 211 12.07 -5.16 -11.85
C VAL A 211 12.76 -3.81 -11.61
N GLN A 212 12.76 -2.90 -12.58
CA GLN A 212 13.30 -1.55 -12.40
C GLN A 212 12.48 -0.75 -11.37
N ASP A 213 11.16 -0.80 -11.48
CA ASP A 213 10.24 -0.11 -10.58
C ASP A 213 10.36 -0.65 -9.14
N PHE A 214 10.47 -1.97 -8.98
CA PHE A 214 10.79 -2.62 -7.70
C PHE A 214 12.08 -2.08 -7.08
N ARG A 215 13.19 -2.08 -7.82
CA ARG A 215 14.48 -1.61 -7.30
C ARG A 215 14.44 -0.13 -6.90
N LEU A 216 13.77 0.70 -7.70
CA LEU A 216 13.59 2.11 -7.40
C LEU A 216 12.78 2.30 -6.11
N LEU A 217 11.65 1.60 -5.99
CA LEU A 217 10.75 1.69 -4.85
C LEU A 217 11.40 1.17 -3.56
N SER A 218 12.06 0.01 -3.59
CA SER A 218 12.85 -0.50 -2.46
C SER A 218 13.92 0.49 -2.01
N LYS A 219 14.60 1.16 -2.94
CA LYS A 219 15.58 2.20 -2.59
C LYS A 219 14.91 3.38 -1.90
N GLN A 220 13.79 3.86 -2.41
CA GLN A 220 13.06 4.99 -1.83
C GLN A 220 12.54 4.69 -0.42
N LEU A 221 11.96 3.52 -0.20
CA LEU A 221 11.47 3.08 1.10
C LEU A 221 12.64 2.82 2.08
N GLY A 222 13.73 2.22 1.60
CA GLY A 222 14.92 1.96 2.41
C GLY A 222 15.59 3.24 2.89
N LEU A 223 15.67 4.27 2.04
CA LEU A 223 16.14 5.60 2.44
C LEU A 223 15.25 6.20 3.54
N ALA A 224 13.93 6.10 3.40
CA ALA A 224 13.01 6.61 4.42
C ALA A 224 13.20 5.91 5.78
N MET A 225 13.42 4.59 5.78
CA MET A 225 13.67 3.83 7.00
C MET A 225 15.01 4.18 7.69
N ALA A 226 16.02 4.56 6.91
CA ALA A 226 17.38 4.85 7.38
C ALA A 226 17.57 6.23 8.04
N VAL A 227 16.60 7.15 7.91
CA VAL A 227 16.70 8.53 8.45
C VAL A 227 16.79 8.58 9.98
N LYS A 228 16.69 7.44 10.68
CA LYS A 228 16.68 7.38 12.14
C LYS A 228 18.04 7.48 12.85
N ASN A 229 19.14 7.79 12.16
CA ASN A 229 20.49 7.83 12.75
C ASN A 229 21.15 9.24 12.77
N GLY A 230 20.44 10.31 12.41
CA GLY A 230 21.06 11.62 12.17
C GLY A 230 20.52 12.82 12.95
N GLU A 231 19.50 12.68 13.79
CA GLU A 231 18.89 13.81 14.51
C GLU A 231 19.05 13.69 16.04
N ASP A 232 20.29 13.53 16.52
CA ASP A 232 20.62 13.66 17.95
C ASP A 232 21.93 14.43 18.23
N HIS A 233 22.42 15.24 17.27
CA HIS A 233 23.50 16.19 17.53
C HIS A 233 23.14 17.56 16.99
N HIS A 234 22.34 18.30 17.75
CA HIS A 234 22.61 19.70 18.07
C HIS A 234 21.78 20.04 19.32
N ALA A 235 22.46 19.91 20.46
CA ALA A 235 22.16 20.65 21.68
C ALA A 235 22.47 22.14 21.47
#